data_AF-A0A7V2T724-F1
#
_entry.id   AF-A0A7V2T724-F1
#
_cell.length_a   1.000
_cell.length_b   1.000
_cell.length_c   1.000
_cell.angle_alpha   90.00
_cell.angle_beta   90.00
_cell.angle_gamma   90.00
#
_symmetry.space_group_name_H-M   'P 1'
#
loop_
_entity.id
_entity.type
_entity.pdbx_description
1 polymer ?
#
loop_
_entity_poly.entity_id
_entity_poly.type
_entity_poly.pdbx_seq_one_letter_code
_entity_poly.pdbx_strand_id
1 'polypeptide(L)' 'MAGPMTPKKLAAVTRRSLNSARAKLEVLAAPWQDIDNSIQGSLDVLLDAFDQFEREVLAAVEWLEEEVPE' A
#
# COMPACT_ATOMS: atom_id res chain seq x y z
N MET A 1 -14.30 10.34 -16.99
CA MET A 1 -15.08 9.54 -16.01
C MET A 1 -14.27 8.29 -15.70
N ALA A 2 -13.99 8.01 -14.42
CA ALA A 2 -13.36 6.75 -14.07
C ALA A 2 -14.39 5.64 -14.35
N GLY A 3 -14.07 4.68 -15.22
CA GLY A 3 -14.92 3.51 -15.46
C GLY A 3 -15.16 2.71 -14.16
N PRO A 4 -16.07 1.72 -14.19
CA PRO A 4 -16.44 0.93 -13.02
C PRO A 4 -15.21 0.35 -12.32
N MET A 5 -15.29 0.25 -11.00
CA MET A 5 -14.23 -0.33 -10.18
C MET A 5 -14.34 -1.85 -10.25
N THR A 6 -13.36 -2.50 -10.87
CA THR A 6 -13.24 -3.97 -10.89
C THR A 6 -12.26 -4.41 -9.80
N PRO A 7 -12.31 -5.68 -9.32
CA PRO A 7 -11.36 -6.20 -8.34
C PRO A 7 -9.90 -5.99 -8.78
N LYS A 8 -9.56 -6.32 -10.03
CA LYS A 8 -8.23 -6.05 -10.63
C LYS A 8 -7.83 -4.58 -10.59
N LYS A 9 -8.78 -3.67 -10.85
CA LYS A 9 -8.53 -2.22 -10.82
C LYS A 9 -8.33 -1.72 -9.39
N LEU A 10 -9.06 -2.27 -8.42
CA LEU A 10 -8.87 -1.98 -7.00
C LEU A 10 -7.45 -2.34 -6.56
N ALA A 11 -7.00 -3.57 -6.82
CA ALA A 11 -5.63 -3.99 -6.50
C ALA A 11 -4.58 -3.07 -7.15
N ALA A 12 -4.74 -2.74 -8.44
CA ALA A 12 -3.80 -1.88 -9.17
C ALA A 12 -3.74 -0.45 -8.59
N VAL A 13 -4.89 0.14 -8.26
CA VAL A 13 -4.97 1.48 -7.67
C VAL A 13 -4.41 1.51 -6.26
N THR A 14 -4.66 0.48 -5.46
CA THR A 14 -4.09 0.32 -4.12
C THR A 14 -2.57 0.27 -4.17
N ARG A 15 -2.01 -0.66 -4.97
CA ARG A 15 -0.54 -0.78 -5.13
C ARG A 15 0.10 0.52 -5.57
N ARG A 16 -0.50 1.20 -6.56
CA ARG A 16 0.01 2.50 -7.04
C ARG A 16 0.01 3.56 -5.94
N SER A 17 -1.07 3.61 -5.15
CA SER A 17 -1.20 4.58 -4.06
C SER A 17 -0.20 4.31 -2.94
N LEU A 18 -0.03 3.04 -2.54
CA LEU A 18 0.94 2.63 -1.53
C LEU A 18 2.37 2.92 -1.96
N ASN A 19 2.75 2.58 -3.20
CA ASN A 19 4.07 2.90 -3.73
C ASN A 19 4.35 4.40 -3.76
N SER A 20 3.35 5.22 -4.12
CA SER A 20 3.49 6.68 -4.07
C SER A 20 3.65 7.19 -2.63
N ALA A 21 2.94 6.60 -1.66
CA ALA A 21 3.05 6.96 -0.26
C ALA A 21 4.42 6.56 0.32
N ARG A 22 4.88 5.34 0.06
CA ARG A 22 6.21 4.83 0.46
C ARG A 22 7.32 5.76 -0.02
N ALA A 23 7.34 6.11 -1.31
CA ALA A 23 8.36 7.01 -1.86
C ALA A 23 8.36 8.40 -1.20
N LYS A 24 7.18 8.95 -0.86
CA LYS A 24 7.09 10.25 -0.18
C LYS A 24 7.61 10.18 1.26
N LEU A 25 7.30 9.10 1.96
CA LEU A 25 7.69 8.91 3.35
C LEU A 25 9.19 8.66 3.49
N GLU A 26 9.78 7.87 2.58
CA GLU A 26 11.24 7.67 2.53
C GLU A 26 11.98 9.00 2.33
N VAL A 27 11.52 9.84 1.40
CA VAL A 27 12.09 11.19 1.18
C VAL A 27 11.93 12.07 2.42
N LEU A 28 10.79 11.98 3.11
CA LEU A 28 10.53 12.76 4.32
C LEU A 28 11.39 12.31 5.50
N ALA A 29 11.66 11.01 5.63
CA ALA A 29 12.43 10.42 6.72
C ALA A 29 13.95 10.52 6.50
N ALA A 30 14.43 10.52 5.26
CA ALA A 30 15.85 10.50 4.92
C ALA A 30 16.73 11.53 5.67
N PRO A 31 16.32 12.80 5.86
CA PRO A 31 17.14 13.78 6.57
C PRO A 31 17.36 13.46 8.06
N TRP A 32 16.56 12.56 8.62
CA TRP A 32 16.51 12.28 10.06
C TRP A 32 17.21 10.99 10.45
N GLN A 33 17.62 10.15 9.49
CA GLN A 33 18.18 8.82 9.75
C GLN A 33 19.39 8.84 10.69
N ASP A 34 20.24 9.85 10.58
CA ASP A 34 21.45 9.99 11.41
C ASP A 34 21.22 10.83 12.69
N ILE A 35 20.04 11.42 12.84
CA ILE A 35 19.72 12.37 13.92
C ILE A 35 18.80 11.70 14.96
N ASP A 36 17.78 10.98 14.49
CA ASP A 36 16.76 10.39 15.32
C ASP A 36 16.27 9.04 14.76
N ASN A 37 16.75 7.97 15.38
CA ASN A 37 16.40 6.60 15.02
C ASN A 37 14.91 6.27 15.22
N SER A 38 14.17 7.07 16.01
CA SER A 38 12.74 6.85 16.22
C SER A 38 11.92 7.13 14.95
N ILE A 39 12.41 8.03 14.08
CA ILE A 39 11.78 8.33 12.79
C ILE A 39 11.92 7.15 11.84
N GLN A 40 13.11 6.52 11.78
CA GLN A 40 13.30 5.30 11.00
C GLN A 40 12.41 4.16 11.52
N GLY A 41 12.35 3.94 12.84
CA GLY A 41 11.46 2.93 13.41
C GLY A 41 9.98 3.19 13.12
N SER A 42 9.55 4.47 13.14
CA SER A 42 8.18 4.84 12.78
C SER A 42 7.89 4.63 11.29
N LEU A 43 8.88 4.88 10.42
CA LEU A 43 8.79 4.58 8.99
C LEU A 43 8.61 3.08 8.77
N ASP A 44 9.44 2.25 9.39
CA ASP A 44 9.39 0.79 9.23
C ASP A 44 8.02 0.22 9.62
N VAL A 45 7.47 0.64 10.77
CA VAL A 45 6.12 0.25 11.22
C VAL A 45 5.05 0.64 10.20
N LEU A 46 5.16 1.82 9.60
CA LEU A 46 4.20 2.29 8.61
C LEU A 46 4.32 1.54 7.27
N LEU A 47 5.54 1.21 6.85
CA LEU A 47 5.77 0.42 5.64
C LEU A 47 5.28 -1.03 5.79
N ASP A 48 5.45 -1.62 6.97
CA ASP A 48 4.89 -2.94 7.30
C ASP A 48 3.36 -2.93 7.25
N ALA A 49 2.74 -1.85 7.75
CA ALA A 49 1.29 -1.67 7.66
C ALA A 49 0.80 -1.53 6.22
N PHE A 50 1.57 -0.89 5.33
CA PHE A 50 1.25 -0.82 3.91
C PHE A 50 1.30 -2.19 3.24
N ASP A 51 2.33 -2.99 3.53
CA ASP A 51 2.45 -4.34 2.98
C ASP A 51 1.32 -5.24 3.49
N GLN A 52 0.93 -5.10 4.76
CA GLN A 52 -0.21 -5.82 5.30
C GLN A 52 -1.52 -5.44 4.61
N PHE A 53 -1.76 -4.14 4.43
CA PHE A 53 -2.94 -3.66 3.72
C PHE A 53 -2.97 -4.13 2.25
N GLU A 54 -1.83 -4.15 1.56
CA GLU A 54 -1.77 -4.69 0.20
C GLU A 54 -2.15 -6.18 0.17
N ARG A 55 -1.64 -6.98 1.11
CA ARG A 55 -2.00 -8.40 1.24
C ARG A 55 -3.49 -8.60 1.45
N GLU A 56 -4.10 -7.82 2.34
CA GLU A 56 -5.54 -7.91 2.63
C GLU A 56 -6.40 -7.53 1.40
N VAL A 57 -6.00 -6.50 0.65
CA VAL A 57 -6.68 -6.14 -0.59
C VAL A 57 -6.56 -7.23 -1.65
N LEU A 58 -5.38 -7.86 -1.79
CA LEU A 58 -5.21 -8.97 -2.73
C LEU A 58 -6.08 -10.18 -2.35
N ALA A 59 -6.13 -10.55 -1.07
CA ALA A 59 -7.00 -11.62 -0.58
C ALA A 59 -8.50 -11.31 -0.82
N ALA A 60 -8.91 -10.05 -0.62
CA ALA A 60 -10.28 -9.63 -0.91
C ALA A 60 -10.60 -9.69 -2.42
N VAL A 61 -9.64 -9.34 -3.28
CA VAL A 61 -9.79 -9.43 -4.73
C VAL A 61 -9.91 -10.88 -5.18
N GLU A 62 -9.08 -11.78 -4.64
CA GLU A 62 -9.15 -13.22 -4.91
C GLU A 62 -10.51 -13.78 -4.51
N TRP A 63 -10.98 -13.48 -3.30
CA TRP A 63 -12.32 -13.89 -2.84
C TRP A 63 -13.45 -13.37 -3.76
N LEU A 64 -13.37 -12.11 -4.22
CA LEU A 64 -14.35 -11.53 -5.14
C LEU A 64 -14.34 -12.21 -6.52
N GLU A 65 -13.18 -12.64 -6.99
CA GLU A 65 -13.04 -13.37 -8.26
C GLU A 65 -13.53 -14.82 -8.16
N GLU A 66 -13.48 -15.44 -6.97
CA GLU A 66 -14.03 -16.78 -6.70
C GLU A 66 -15.56 -16.79 -6.55
N GLU A 67 -16.13 -15.81 -5.84
CA GLU A 67 -17.57 -15.72 -5.55
C GLU A 67 -18.41 -15.16 -6.71
N VAL A 68 -17.78 -14.48 -7.66
CA VAL A 68 -18.44 -13.97 -8.87
C VAL A 68 -17.79 -14.60 -10.09
N PRO A 69 -18.13 -15.87 -10.42
CA PRO A 69 -17.75 -16.45 -11.70
C PRO A 69 -18.46 -15.66 -12.82
N GLU A 70 -17.72 -15.35 -13.90
CA GLU A 70 -18.25 -14.70 -15.11
C GLU A 70 -19.51 -15.38 -15.68
#